data_AF-A0A3F3PV09-F1
#
_entry.id   AF-A0A3F3PV09-F1
#
_cell.length_a   1.000
_cell.length_b   1.000
_cell.length_c   1.000
_cell.angle_alpha   90.00
_cell.angle_beta   90.00
_cell.angle_gamma   90.00
#
_symmetry.space_group_name_H-M   'P 1'
#
loop_
_entity.id
_entity.type
_entity.pdbx_description
1 polymer ?
#
loop_
_entity_poly.entity_id
_entity_poly.type
_entity_poly.pdbx_seq_one_letter_code
_entity_poly.pdbx_strand_id
1 'polypeptide(L)'
;MQVLWFGISNFQPDLLQKLLAICKANGSVKPSVYQGDYSAINHGMEKKLLPILRKHELAYNAFCVLASGFLSGKFTHQTDEGTRFSAHNPLGGSMRELYDQDVLDAALKRLEEATNAFGVTTINAALRWAYYR
;
A
#
# COMPACT_ATOMS: atom_id res chain seq x y z
N MET A 1 -7.95 -17.49 25.84
CA MET A 1 -7.81 -16.27 25.02
C MET A 1 -8.94 -16.27 23.99
N GLN A 2 -9.88 -15.32 24.07
CA GLN A 2 -10.91 -15.15 23.04
C GLN A 2 -10.53 -13.98 22.14
N VAL A 3 -10.68 -14.17 20.82
CA VAL A 3 -10.47 -13.12 19.82
C VAL A 3 -11.78 -12.35 19.68
N LEU A 4 -11.82 -11.09 20.13
CA LEU A 4 -13.01 -10.23 20.02
C LEU A 4 -13.16 -9.63 18.61
N TRP A 5 -12.03 -9.43 17.91
CA TRP A 5 -11.96 -8.85 16.58
C TRP A 5 -10.82 -9.50 15.81
N PHE A 6 -10.99 -9.72 14.52
CA PHE A 6 -9.90 -10.15 13.65
C PHE A 6 -9.85 -9.31 12.39
N GLY A 7 -8.64 -9.23 11.83
CA GLY A 7 -8.39 -8.64 10.54
C GLY A 7 -7.88 -9.68 9.55
N ILE A 8 -7.87 -9.29 8.28
CA ILE A 8 -7.32 -10.07 7.18
C ILE A 8 -6.34 -9.21 6.39
N SER A 9 -5.45 -9.84 5.64
CA SER A 9 -4.48 -9.14 4.82
C SER A 9 -4.30 -9.84 3.49
N ASN A 10 -4.16 -9.08 2.40
CA ASN A 10 -3.87 -9.61 1.05
C ASN A 10 -4.92 -10.61 0.48
N PHE A 11 -6.18 -10.52 0.92
CA PHE A 11 -7.27 -11.30 0.36
C PHE A 11 -7.76 -10.72 -0.97
N GLN A 12 -7.82 -11.56 -2.00
CA GLN A 12 -8.45 -11.17 -3.26
C GLN A 12 -9.92 -10.81 -3.04
N PRO A 13 -10.48 -9.84 -3.79
CA PRO A 13 -11.87 -9.40 -3.64
C PRO A 13 -12.91 -10.54 -3.62
N ASP A 14 -12.73 -11.55 -4.49
CA ASP A 14 -13.65 -12.69 -4.56
C ASP A 14 -13.55 -13.59 -3.34
N LEU A 15 -12.34 -13.77 -2.80
CA LEU A 15 -12.14 -14.56 -1.58
C LEU A 15 -12.71 -13.83 -0.35
N LEU A 16 -12.53 -12.51 -0.28
CA LEU A 16 -13.15 -11.68 0.74
C LEU A 16 -14.67 -11.81 0.74
N GLN A 17 -15.31 -11.72 -0.42
CA GLN A 17 -16.77 -11.87 -0.51
C GLN A 17 -17.24 -13.26 -0.05
N LYS A 18 -16.52 -14.32 -0.42
CA LYS A 18 -16.80 -15.69 0.04
C LYS A 18 -16.66 -15.80 1.57
N LEU A 19 -15.60 -15.24 2.14
CA LEU A 19 -15.39 -15.21 3.59
C LEU A 19 -16.56 -14.50 4.29
N LEU A 20 -16.95 -13.32 3.81
CA LEU A 20 -18.05 -12.55 4.38
C LEU A 20 -19.39 -13.29 4.29
N ALA A 21 -19.63 -14.01 3.18
CA ALA A 21 -20.81 -14.84 3.02
C ALA A 21 -20.84 -16.01 4.02
N ILE A 22 -19.70 -16.67 4.25
CA ILE A 22 -19.58 -17.75 5.24
C ILE A 22 -19.82 -17.21 6.65
N CYS A 23 -19.20 -16.09 7.03
CA CYS A 23 -19.43 -15.44 8.33
C CYS A 23 -20.91 -15.14 8.53
N LYS A 24 -21.58 -14.59 7.51
CA LYS A 24 -23.02 -14.29 7.57
C LYS A 24 -23.86 -15.55 7.72
N ALA A 25 -23.60 -16.60 6.94
CA ALA A 25 -24.38 -17.84 6.96
C ALA A 25 -24.26 -18.58 8.31
N ASN A 26 -23.09 -18.53 8.93
CA ASN A 26 -22.82 -19.24 10.18
C ASN A 26 -23.06 -18.39 11.44
N GLY A 27 -23.51 -17.14 11.31
CA GLY A 27 -23.61 -16.20 12.43
C GLY A 27 -22.25 -15.91 13.11
N SER A 28 -21.14 -16.11 12.39
CA SER A 28 -19.79 -15.87 12.90
C SER A 28 -19.44 -14.39 12.83
N VAL A 29 -18.52 -13.96 13.68
CA VAL A 29 -17.92 -12.62 13.60
C VAL A 29 -17.28 -12.45 12.20
N LYS A 30 -17.53 -11.31 11.55
CA LYS A 30 -16.86 -10.91 10.30
C LYS A 30 -15.55 -10.18 10.62
N PRO A 31 -14.56 -10.16 9.71
CA PRO A 31 -13.39 -9.32 9.92
C PRO A 31 -13.78 -7.84 10.06
N SER A 32 -13.08 -7.09 10.92
CA SER A 32 -13.29 -5.65 11.12
C SER A 32 -12.26 -4.79 10.40
N VAL A 33 -11.10 -5.35 10.06
CA VAL A 33 -10.00 -4.65 9.40
C VAL A 33 -9.48 -5.48 8.23
N TYR A 34 -9.22 -4.81 7.12
CA TYR A 34 -8.43 -5.33 6.01
C TYR A 34 -7.11 -4.58 5.96
N GLN A 35 -5.97 -5.27 6.00
CA GLN A 35 -4.66 -4.68 5.76
C GLN A 35 -4.23 -4.93 4.31
N GLY A 36 -3.77 -3.90 3.61
CA GLY A 36 -3.39 -4.02 2.20
C GLY A 36 -2.38 -2.97 1.75
N ASP A 37 -1.68 -3.28 0.66
CA ASP A 37 -0.77 -2.33 0.00
C ASP A 37 -1.60 -1.17 -0.55
N TYR A 38 -1.20 0.07 -0.27
CA TYR A 38 -1.81 1.25 -0.88
C TYR A 38 -0.81 2.41 -0.92
N SER A 39 -0.57 2.92 -2.13
CA SER A 39 0.29 4.08 -2.37
C SER A 39 -0.12 4.81 -3.63
N ALA A 40 0.46 5.99 -3.86
CA ALA A 40 0.23 6.75 -5.10
C ALA A 40 0.59 5.94 -6.36
N ILE A 41 1.48 4.94 -6.24
CA ILE A 41 1.88 4.05 -7.33
C ILE A 41 0.96 2.82 -7.40
N ASN A 42 0.63 2.22 -6.26
CA ASN A 42 -0.22 1.03 -6.19
C ASN A 42 -1.56 1.33 -5.51
N HIS A 43 -2.56 1.69 -6.31
CA HIS A 43 -3.90 2.06 -5.84
C HIS A 43 -5.04 1.33 -6.57
N GLY A 44 -4.75 0.21 -7.23
CA GLY A 44 -5.74 -0.55 -8.02
C GLY A 44 -6.90 -1.12 -7.20
N MET A 45 -6.70 -1.30 -5.88
CA MET A 45 -7.72 -1.78 -4.94
C MET A 45 -8.93 -0.83 -4.83
N GLU A 46 -8.78 0.45 -5.18
CA GLU A 46 -9.90 1.40 -5.24
C GLU A 46 -11.05 0.92 -6.14
N LYS A 47 -10.74 0.16 -7.20
CA LYS A 47 -11.72 -0.25 -8.21
C LYS A 47 -12.71 -1.32 -7.72
N LYS A 48 -12.25 -2.24 -6.86
CA LYS A 48 -13.04 -3.43 -6.48
C LYS A 48 -13.01 -3.70 -4.98
N LEU A 49 -11.82 -3.73 -4.37
CA LEU A 49 -11.67 -4.11 -2.97
C LEU A 49 -12.27 -3.05 -2.03
N LEU A 50 -11.87 -1.77 -2.16
CA LEU A 50 -12.36 -0.73 -1.24
C LEU A 50 -13.89 -0.55 -1.26
N PRO A 51 -14.58 -0.63 -2.43
CA PRO A 51 -16.05 -0.69 -2.46
C PRO A 51 -16.65 -1.82 -1.64
N ILE A 52 -16.07 -3.03 -1.68
CA ILE A 52 -16.52 -4.18 -0.88
C ILE A 52 -16.33 -3.89 0.60
N LEU A 53 -15.16 -3.37 1.00
CA LEU A 53 -14.88 -3.04 2.40
C LEU A 53 -15.86 -2.01 2.94
N ARG A 54 -16.13 -0.93 2.18
CA ARG A 54 -17.12 0.09 2.56
C ARG A 54 -18.53 -0.50 2.71
N LYS A 55 -18.97 -1.32 1.75
CA LYS A 55 -20.29 -1.99 1.81
C LYS A 55 -20.44 -2.85 3.06
N HIS A 56 -19.34 -3.45 3.53
CA HIS A 56 -19.33 -4.32 4.69
C HIS A 56 -18.76 -3.65 5.95
N GLU A 57 -18.53 -2.34 5.96
CA GLU A 57 -18.03 -1.58 7.11
C GLU A 57 -16.70 -2.12 7.68
N LEU A 58 -15.80 -2.56 6.80
CA LEU A 58 -14.44 -2.92 7.18
C LEU A 58 -13.53 -1.71 7.05
N ALA A 59 -12.72 -1.46 8.08
CA ALA A 59 -11.64 -0.49 7.99
C ALA A 59 -10.52 -0.99 7.07
N TYR A 60 -9.86 -0.08 6.37
CA TYR A 60 -8.68 -0.39 5.58
C TYR A 60 -7.43 0.15 6.26
N ASN A 61 -6.44 -0.72 6.49
CA ASN A 61 -5.14 -0.37 7.07
C ASN A 61 -4.07 -0.48 5.97
N ALA A 62 -3.64 0.66 5.44
CA ALA A 62 -2.67 0.74 4.37
C ALA A 62 -1.26 0.40 4.84
N PHE A 63 -0.56 -0.50 4.15
CA PHE A 63 0.89 -0.64 4.22
C PHE A 63 1.53 -0.20 2.90
N CYS A 64 2.86 -0.06 2.90
CA CYS A 64 3.62 0.37 1.71
C CYS A 64 3.22 1.75 1.16
N VAL A 65 2.75 2.68 2.01
CA VAL A 65 2.40 4.06 1.60
C VAL A 65 3.54 4.78 0.85
N LEU A 66 4.79 4.48 1.19
CA LEU A 66 5.98 5.02 0.51
C LEU A 66 6.55 4.10 -0.58
N ALA A 67 5.79 3.10 -1.05
CA ALA A 67 6.24 2.12 -2.05
C ALA A 67 7.59 1.48 -1.66
N SER A 68 7.62 0.86 -0.48
CA SER A 68 8.86 0.32 0.12
C SER A 68 10.01 1.32 0.34
N GLY A 69 9.74 2.62 0.24
CA GLY A 69 10.72 3.70 0.35
C GLY A 69 11.11 4.29 -1.00
N PHE A 70 10.62 3.74 -2.12
CA PHE A 70 10.85 4.29 -3.46
C PHE A 70 10.45 5.77 -3.54
N LEU A 71 9.26 6.11 -3.03
CA LEU A 71 8.73 7.48 -3.04
C LEU A 71 9.52 8.47 -2.17
N SER A 72 10.58 8.04 -1.47
CA SER A 72 11.50 8.95 -0.79
C SER A 72 12.62 9.49 -1.71
N GLY A 73 12.82 8.87 -2.88
CA GLY A 73 13.92 9.17 -3.79
C GLY A 73 15.32 8.77 -3.32
N LYS A 74 15.47 8.25 -2.08
CA LYS A 74 16.78 7.83 -1.56
C LYS A 74 17.43 6.75 -2.42
N PHE A 75 16.66 5.73 -2.81
CA PHE A 75 17.15 4.64 -3.65
C PHE A 75 17.55 5.14 -5.05
N THR A 76 16.67 5.90 -5.71
CA THR A 76 16.87 6.37 -7.08
C THR A 76 17.98 7.41 -7.21
N HIS A 77 18.18 8.28 -6.21
CA HIS A 77 19.06 9.46 -6.35
C HIS A 77 20.33 9.45 -5.48
N GLN A 78 20.38 8.63 -4.42
CA GLN A 78 21.49 8.69 -3.46
C GLN A 78 22.26 7.38 -3.41
N THR A 79 21.62 6.34 -2.87
CA THR A 79 22.26 5.06 -2.60
C THR A 79 21.20 4.00 -2.31
N ASP A 80 21.48 2.76 -2.69
CA ASP A 80 20.70 1.61 -2.24
C ASP A 80 21.14 1.12 -0.85
N GLU A 81 22.32 1.50 -0.35
CA GLU A 81 22.81 1.11 0.97
C GLU A 81 21.89 1.61 2.11
N GLY A 82 21.61 0.71 3.04
CA GLY A 82 20.67 0.98 4.14
C GLY A 82 19.23 1.25 3.70
N THR A 83 18.88 0.95 2.44
CA THR A 83 17.49 0.96 1.95
C THR A 83 16.92 -0.46 1.87
N ARG A 84 15.61 -0.57 1.63
CA ARG A 84 14.98 -1.88 1.36
C ARG A 84 15.38 -2.48 0.01
N PHE A 85 16.04 -1.70 -0.85
CA PHE A 85 16.48 -2.11 -2.19
C PHE A 85 17.93 -2.62 -2.21
N SER A 86 18.66 -2.47 -1.10
CA SER A 86 20.04 -2.95 -1.00
C SER A 86 20.12 -4.46 -1.28
N ALA A 87 21.18 -4.89 -1.98
CA ALA A 87 21.50 -6.31 -2.11
C ALA A 87 21.75 -7.01 -0.75
N HIS A 88 22.07 -6.25 0.30
CA HIS A 88 22.21 -6.77 1.67
C HIS A 88 20.87 -6.95 2.39
N ASN A 89 19.77 -6.42 1.82
CA ASN A 89 18.44 -6.69 2.31
C ASN A 89 17.90 -7.98 1.67
N PRO A 90 17.42 -8.98 2.45
CA PRO A 90 16.86 -10.21 1.90
C PRO A 90 15.69 -10.01 0.93
N LEU A 91 15.00 -8.86 1.01
CA LEU A 91 13.90 -8.49 0.13
C LEU A 91 14.35 -7.59 -1.04
N GLY A 92 15.63 -7.20 -1.10
CA GLY A 92 16.16 -6.22 -2.03
C GLY A 92 15.88 -6.55 -3.49
N GLY A 93 16.11 -7.80 -3.89
CA GLY A 93 15.81 -8.28 -5.24
C GLY A 93 14.34 -8.08 -5.61
N SER A 94 13.42 -8.52 -4.75
CA SER A 94 11.98 -8.36 -4.97
C SER A 94 11.53 -6.90 -4.97
N MET A 95 12.14 -6.03 -4.14
CA MET A 95 11.83 -4.60 -4.18
C MET A 95 12.29 -3.96 -5.49
N ARG A 96 13.45 -4.38 -6.02
CA ARG A 96 13.95 -3.91 -7.31
C ARG A 96 13.06 -4.39 -8.46
N GLU A 97 12.66 -5.66 -8.47
CA GLU A 97 11.72 -6.18 -9.49
C GLU A 97 10.41 -5.35 -9.56
N LEU A 98 9.93 -4.87 -8.43
CA LEU A 98 8.70 -4.07 -8.34
C LEU A 98 8.89 -2.59 -8.72
N TYR A 99 10.01 -1.97 -8.34
CA TYR A 99 10.14 -0.51 -8.38
C TYR A 99 11.34 0.04 -9.17
N ASP A 100 12.34 -0.78 -9.49
CA ASP A 100 13.53 -0.40 -10.27
C ASP A 100 13.17 -0.43 -11.77
N GLN A 101 12.32 0.52 -12.18
CA GLN A 101 11.81 0.64 -13.53
C GLN A 101 11.85 2.09 -14.02
N ASP A 102 12.35 2.30 -15.25
CA ASP A 102 12.51 3.62 -15.88
C ASP A 102 11.23 4.47 -15.82
N VAL A 103 10.06 3.83 -15.97
CA VAL A 103 8.75 4.51 -15.93
C VAL A 103 8.43 5.06 -14.54
N LEU A 104 8.81 4.35 -13.48
CA LEU A 104 8.59 4.76 -12.11
C LEU A 104 9.61 5.84 -11.71
N ASP A 105 10.86 5.72 -12.14
CA ASP A 105 11.87 6.75 -11.92
C ASP A 105 11.48 8.07 -12.59
N ALA A 106 10.98 8.01 -13.84
CA ALA A 106 10.44 9.19 -14.52
C ALA A 106 9.21 9.78 -13.80
N ALA A 107 8.35 8.94 -13.22
CA ALA A 107 7.21 9.39 -12.43
C ALA A 107 7.65 10.05 -11.11
N LEU A 108 8.65 9.50 -10.43
CA LEU A 108 9.22 10.09 -9.22
C LEU A 108 9.83 11.46 -9.51
N LYS A 109 10.61 11.61 -10.59
CA LYS A 109 11.18 12.90 -10.99
C LYS A 109 10.10 13.96 -11.22
N ARG A 110 9.01 13.59 -11.91
CA ARG A 110 7.86 14.49 -12.12
C ARG A 110 7.18 14.86 -10.80
N LEU A 111 7.06 13.92 -9.87
CA LEU A 111 6.52 14.19 -8.55
C LEU A 111 7.41 15.19 -7.80
N GLU A 112 8.72 15.01 -7.81
CA GLU A 112 9.69 15.93 -7.20
C GLU A 112 9.59 17.34 -7.78
N GLU A 113 9.59 17.46 -9.12
CA GLU A 113 9.41 18.75 -9.82
C GLU A 113 8.12 19.44 -9.39
N ALA A 114 7.01 18.70 -9.32
CA ALA A 114 5.73 19.24 -8.91
C ALA A 114 5.71 19.66 -7.43
N THR A 115 6.28 18.87 -6.52
CA THR A 115 6.23 19.16 -5.08
C THR A 115 7.25 20.23 -4.65
N ASN A 116 8.37 20.35 -5.36
CA ASN A 116 9.39 21.38 -5.14
C ASN A 116 8.83 22.80 -5.30
N ALA A 117 7.92 23.00 -6.26
CA ALA A 117 7.23 24.28 -6.43
C ALA A 117 6.44 24.73 -5.18
N PHE A 118 6.10 23.79 -4.29
CA PHE A 118 5.38 24.05 -3.05
C PHE A 118 6.23 23.87 -1.79
N GLY A 119 7.54 23.60 -1.93
CA GLY A 119 8.42 23.31 -0.79
C GLY A 119 8.04 22.04 -0.01
N VAL A 120 7.40 21.08 -0.68
CA VAL A 120 6.94 19.82 -0.07
C VAL A 120 7.85 18.69 -0.52
N THR A 121 8.27 17.83 0.41
CA THR A 121 9.01 16.62 0.08
C THR A 121 8.09 15.55 -0.53
N THR A 122 8.64 14.67 -1.35
CA THR A 122 7.90 13.53 -1.92
C THR A 122 7.33 12.60 -0.84
N ILE A 123 8.03 12.43 0.28
CA ILE A 123 7.52 11.70 1.47
C ILE A 123 6.24 12.35 2.01
N ASN A 124 6.25 13.67 2.24
CA ASN A 124 5.08 14.38 2.75
C ASN A 124 3.93 14.35 1.73
N ALA A 125 4.23 14.48 0.45
CA ALA A 125 3.24 14.38 -0.62
C ALA A 125 2.59 12.98 -0.66
N ALA A 126 3.38 11.91 -0.59
CA ALA A 126 2.89 10.53 -0.61
C ALA A 126 2.02 10.20 0.61
N LEU A 127 2.43 10.62 1.81
CA LEU A 127 1.63 10.43 3.04
C LEU A 127 0.31 11.19 2.98
N ARG A 128 0.34 12.46 2.52
CA ARG A 128 -0.88 13.27 2.34
C ARG A 128 -1.79 12.68 1.28
N TRP A 129 -1.23 12.20 0.18
CA TRP A 129 -1.98 11.54 -0.88
C TRP A 129 -2.74 10.34 -0.31
N ALA A 130 -2.07 9.46 0.44
CA ALA A 130 -2.71 8.28 1.00
C ALA A 130 -3.75 8.58 2.09
N TYR A 131 -3.59 9.69 2.83
CA TYR A 131 -4.51 10.06 3.90
C TYR A 131 -5.76 10.81 3.41
N TYR A 132 -5.63 11.69 2.41
CA TYR A 132 -6.71 12.58 1.97
C TYR A 132 -7.48 12.10 0.73
N ARG A 133 -7.09 10.97 0.13
CA ARG A 133 -7.79 10.35 -1.01
C ARG A 133 -8.89 9.39 -0.58
#